data_AF-W1NFE8-F1
#
_entry.id   AF-W1NFE8-F1
#
_cell.length_a   1.000
_cell.length_b   1.000
_cell.length_c   1.000
_cell.angle_alpha   90.00
_cell.angle_beta   90.00
_cell.angle_gamma   90.00
#
_symmetry.space_group_name_H-M   'P 1'
#
loop_
_entity.id
_entity.type
_entity.pdbx_description
1 polymer ?
#
loop_
_entity_poly.entity_id
_entity_poly.type
_entity_poly.pdbx_seq_one_letter_code
_entity_poly.pdbx_strand_id
1 'polypeptide(L)'
;MSSSSCNVIGFRDHTVYKGHQVFLYKRAQIFAGDLWGAFKGQGYGAFNDIGSLTIFADYIVPAVLRQLGVLRYSSSLAKTIDANMEISAGSEEEVEIRACTIYAVENIKDLLSKKVGKQVYVALIQVLSVELDLWLWSVGVSCQSLRHHRTLSIFY
;
A
#
# COMPACT_ATOMS: atom_id res chain seq x y z
N MET A 1 -10.68 -32.42 -8.35
CA MET A 1 -9.77 -31.31 -8.66
C MET A 1 -8.90 -31.09 -7.44
N SER A 2 -7.65 -31.53 -7.46
CA SER A 2 -6.71 -31.28 -6.38
C SER A 2 -6.43 -29.78 -6.35
N SER A 3 -6.89 -29.10 -5.30
CA SER A 3 -6.49 -27.73 -5.00
C SER A 3 -5.01 -27.75 -4.64
N SER A 4 -4.15 -27.60 -5.64
CA SER A 4 -2.74 -27.32 -5.45
C SER A 4 -2.64 -25.96 -4.78
N SER A 5 -2.66 -25.92 -3.45
CA SER A 5 -2.39 -24.72 -2.69
C SER A 5 -0.93 -24.35 -2.93
N CYS A 6 -0.71 -23.47 -3.91
CA CYS A 6 0.60 -22.89 -4.19
C CYS A 6 1.05 -22.12 -2.94
N ASN A 7 1.97 -22.70 -2.18
CA ASN A 7 2.49 -22.10 -0.96
C ASN A 7 3.64 -21.15 -1.31
N VAL A 8 3.31 -19.96 -1.83
CA VAL A 8 4.29 -18.90 -2.08
C VAL A 8 4.52 -18.16 -0.76
N ILE A 9 5.62 -18.49 -0.08
CA ILE A 9 5.95 -17.92 1.24
C ILE A 9 5.94 -16.38 1.21
N GLY A 10 6.43 -15.76 0.13
CA GLY A 10 6.44 -14.30 -0.04
C GLY A 10 5.07 -13.64 -0.18
N PHE A 11 3.99 -14.40 -0.37
CA PHE A 11 2.62 -13.85 -0.42
C PHE A 11 1.93 -13.84 0.94
N ARG A 12 2.48 -14.50 1.96
CA ARG A 12 1.89 -14.62 3.31
C ARG A 12 2.30 -13.46 4.22
N ASP A 13 2.10 -12.24 3.73
CA ASP A 13 2.41 -11.01 4.47
C ASP A 13 1.28 -10.69 5.46
N HIS A 14 1.43 -11.22 6.67
CA HIS A 14 0.51 -11.04 7.79
C HIS A 14 1.28 -11.02 9.11
N THR A 15 0.70 -10.38 10.14
CA THR A 15 1.34 -10.19 11.46
C THR A 15 0.27 -10.11 12.57
N VAL A 16 0.68 -10.19 13.84
CA VAL A 16 -0.21 -10.01 14.99
C VAL A 16 0.12 -8.67 15.64
N TYR A 17 -0.86 -7.77 15.67
CA TYR A 17 -0.74 -6.45 16.29
C TYR A 17 -1.72 -6.34 17.47
N LYS A 18 -1.20 -6.16 18.68
CA LYS A 18 -2.01 -6.04 19.92
C LYS A 18 -3.10 -7.13 20.02
N GLY A 19 -2.74 -8.37 19.72
CA GLY A 19 -3.64 -9.53 19.75
C GLY A 19 -4.57 -9.68 18.54
N HIS A 20 -4.53 -8.78 17.56
CA HIS A 20 -5.34 -8.82 16.35
C HIS A 20 -4.52 -9.29 15.16
N GLN A 21 -5.07 -10.24 14.41
CA GLN A 21 -4.46 -10.68 13.15
C GLN A 21 -4.62 -9.58 12.09
N VAL A 22 -3.50 -9.12 11.54
CA VAL A 22 -3.44 -8.12 10.46
C VAL A 22 -2.94 -8.78 9.19
N PHE A 23 -3.58 -8.48 8.07
CA PHE A 23 -3.25 -9.02 6.75
C PHE A 23 -2.90 -7.88 5.80
N LEU A 24 -1.66 -7.84 5.32
CA LEU A 24 -1.17 -6.78 4.43
C LEU A 24 -1.06 -7.30 3.00
N TYR A 25 -0.62 -8.54 2.82
CA TYR A 25 -0.57 -9.26 1.55
C TYR A 25 0.08 -8.49 0.40
N LYS A 26 1.06 -7.62 0.68
CA LYS A 26 1.61 -6.64 -0.28
C LYS A 26 2.00 -7.27 -1.62
N ARG A 27 2.81 -8.34 -1.59
CA ARG A 27 3.29 -9.00 -2.83
C ARG A 27 2.18 -9.74 -3.58
N ALA A 28 1.18 -10.28 -2.88
CA ALA A 28 0.02 -10.89 -3.51
C ALA A 28 -0.87 -9.82 -4.18
N GLN A 29 -1.03 -8.66 -3.53
CA GLN A 29 -1.75 -7.52 -4.10
C GLN A 29 -1.05 -6.95 -5.33
N ILE A 30 0.30 -6.78 -5.30
CA ILE A 30 1.10 -6.38 -6.47
C ILE A 30 0.87 -7.35 -7.62
N PHE A 31 0.96 -8.66 -7.37
CA PHE A 31 0.75 -9.67 -8.40
C PHE A 31 -0.62 -9.55 -9.09
N ALA A 32 -1.69 -9.36 -8.30
CA ALA A 32 -3.04 -9.15 -8.85
C ALA A 32 -3.13 -7.83 -9.64
N GLY A 33 -2.55 -6.74 -9.11
CA GLY A 33 -2.50 -5.44 -9.78
C GLY A 33 -1.73 -5.47 -11.10
N ASP A 34 -0.58 -6.14 -11.13
CA ASP A 34 0.25 -6.31 -12.32
C ASP A 34 -0.46 -7.12 -13.40
N LEU A 35 -1.12 -8.22 -13.03
CA LEU A 35 -1.93 -9.00 -13.97
C LEU A 35 -3.08 -8.15 -14.53
N TRP A 36 -3.81 -7.45 -13.67
CA TRP A 36 -4.90 -6.58 -14.11
C TRP A 36 -4.42 -5.51 -15.09
N GLY A 37 -3.31 -4.81 -14.76
CA GLY A 37 -2.73 -3.77 -15.58
C GLY A 37 -2.18 -4.29 -16.91
N ALA A 38 -1.40 -5.38 -16.89
CA ALA A 38 -0.78 -5.95 -18.08
C ALA A 38 -1.81 -6.47 -19.10
N PHE A 39 -2.91 -7.06 -18.61
CA PHE A 39 -3.97 -7.58 -19.48
C PHE A 39 -5.17 -6.63 -19.62
N LYS A 40 -5.07 -5.39 -19.13
CA LYS A 40 -6.12 -4.36 -19.22
C LYS A 40 -7.49 -4.84 -18.72
N GLY A 41 -7.51 -5.61 -17.64
CA GLY A 41 -8.75 -6.17 -17.08
C GLY A 41 -9.36 -7.32 -17.89
N GLN A 42 -8.64 -7.93 -18.83
CA GLN A 42 -9.15 -9.01 -19.69
C GLN A 42 -8.36 -10.31 -19.48
N GLY A 43 -8.91 -11.46 -19.88
CA GLY A 43 -8.20 -12.74 -19.80
C GLY A 43 -7.66 -13.05 -18.40
N TYR A 44 -6.35 -13.23 -18.27
CA TYR A 44 -5.69 -13.48 -16.97
C TYR A 44 -5.74 -12.31 -15.99
N GLY A 45 -6.05 -11.10 -16.46
CA GLY A 45 -6.27 -9.91 -15.63
C GLY A 45 -7.74 -9.59 -15.37
N ALA A 46 -8.68 -10.48 -15.75
CA ALA A 46 -10.11 -10.26 -15.53
C ALA A 46 -10.49 -10.52 -14.07
N PHE A 47 -10.34 -9.49 -13.24
CA PHE A 47 -10.77 -9.46 -11.84
C PHE A 47 -12.07 -8.67 -11.72
N ASN A 48 -13.12 -9.30 -11.16
CA ASN A 48 -14.39 -8.62 -10.89
C ASN A 48 -14.34 -7.74 -9.63
N ASP A 49 -13.31 -7.94 -8.80
CA ASP A 49 -13.11 -7.36 -7.50
C ASP A 49 -11.81 -6.53 -7.42
N ILE A 50 -11.26 -6.07 -8.54
CA ILE A 50 -10.01 -5.30 -8.54
C ILE A 50 -10.04 -4.08 -7.60
N GLY A 51 -11.23 -3.48 -7.42
CA GLY A 51 -11.46 -2.38 -6.50
C GLY A 51 -11.32 -2.72 -5.01
N SER A 52 -11.20 -4.00 -4.65
CA SER A 52 -10.93 -4.44 -3.28
C SER A 52 -9.45 -4.44 -2.93
N LEU A 53 -8.55 -4.30 -3.91
CA LEU A 53 -7.14 -4.08 -3.62
C LEU A 53 -6.97 -2.73 -2.93
N THR A 54 -6.06 -2.70 -1.96
CA THR A 54 -5.59 -1.48 -1.32
C THR A 54 -4.30 -1.02 -2.00
N ILE A 55 -3.74 0.09 -1.53
CA ILE A 55 -2.34 0.38 -1.84
C ILE A 55 -1.42 -0.74 -1.34
N PHE A 56 -0.26 -0.85 -1.95
CA PHE A 56 0.74 -1.84 -1.59
C PHE A 56 1.60 -1.24 -0.50
N ALA A 57 1.40 -1.68 0.75
CA ALA A 57 2.07 -1.13 1.92
C ALA A 57 3.59 -1.39 1.92
N ASP A 58 4.31 -0.59 1.15
CA ASP A 58 5.75 -0.59 0.95
C ASP A 58 6.45 0.47 1.82
N TYR A 59 7.69 0.82 1.49
CA TYR A 59 8.43 1.88 2.19
C TYR A 59 8.37 3.26 1.53
N ILE A 60 8.00 3.35 0.25
CA ILE A 60 7.99 4.60 -0.52
C ILE A 60 6.72 5.39 -0.24
N VAL A 61 5.55 4.78 -0.37
CA VAL A 61 4.25 5.43 -0.20
C VAL A 61 4.12 6.06 1.20
N PRO A 62 4.43 5.37 2.33
CA PRO A 62 4.42 6.02 3.65
C PRO A 62 5.33 7.23 3.75
N ALA A 63 6.49 7.20 3.08
CA ALA A 63 7.43 8.31 3.12
C ALA A 63 6.89 9.53 2.36
N VAL A 64 6.25 9.31 1.21
CA VAL A 64 5.55 10.36 0.46
C VAL A 64 4.43 10.97 1.30
N LEU A 65 3.60 10.13 1.94
CA LEU A 65 2.52 10.62 2.80
C LEU A 65 3.04 11.37 4.03
N ARG A 66 4.19 10.97 4.59
CA ARG A 66 4.88 11.72 5.65
C ARG A 66 5.32 13.10 5.16
N GLN A 67 5.95 13.16 3.98
CA GLN A 67 6.41 14.42 3.40
C GLN A 67 5.27 15.38 3.06
N LEU A 68 4.12 14.85 2.62
CA LEU A 68 2.91 15.62 2.37
C LEU A 68 2.18 16.04 3.65
N GLY A 69 2.64 15.60 4.83
CA GLY A 69 2.04 15.90 6.13
C GLY A 69 0.74 15.14 6.41
N VAL A 70 0.41 14.13 5.60
CA VAL A 70 -0.75 13.24 5.77
C VAL A 70 -0.47 12.26 6.91
N LEU A 71 0.71 11.64 6.92
CA LEU A 71 1.19 10.85 8.05
C LEU A 71 2.09 11.68 8.95
N ARG A 72 1.90 11.56 10.27
CA ARG A 72 2.75 12.20 11.28
C ARG A 72 3.24 11.15 12.24
N TYR A 73 4.56 11.02 12.34
CA TYR A 73 5.19 10.05 13.23
C TYR A 73 5.50 10.68 14.59
N SER A 74 5.59 9.84 15.61
CA SER A 74 6.14 10.25 16.90
C SER A 74 7.57 10.76 16.73
N SER A 75 8.03 11.62 17.64
CA SER A 75 9.37 12.19 17.56
C SER A 75 10.47 11.13 17.61
N SER A 76 10.25 10.01 18.30
CA SER A 76 11.18 8.87 18.33
C SER A 76 11.26 8.18 16.98
N LEU A 77 10.12 7.81 16.41
CA LEU A 77 10.04 7.12 15.11
C LEU A 77 10.61 7.97 13.97
N ALA A 78 10.28 9.27 13.97
CA ALA A 78 10.84 10.22 13.02
C ALA A 78 12.37 10.27 13.08
N LYS A 79 12.95 10.36 14.28
CA LYS A 79 14.42 10.35 14.48
C LYS A 79 15.06 9.06 13.98
N THR A 80 14.45 7.90 14.26
CA THR A 80 14.95 6.59 13.78
C THR A 80 15.02 6.56 12.25
N ILE A 81 13.95 6.98 11.57
CA ILE A 81 13.88 7.02 10.10
C ILE A 81 14.90 8.03 9.54
N ASP A 82 14.99 9.22 10.13
CA ASP A 82 15.87 10.28 9.65
C ASP A 82 17.35 9.94 9.85
N ALA A 83 17.67 9.17 10.90
CA ALA A 83 18.98 8.59 11.15
C ALA A 83 19.30 7.37 10.26
N ASN A 84 18.38 6.95 9.39
CA ASN A 84 18.48 5.75 8.56
C ASN A 84 18.70 4.46 9.36
N MET A 85 18.20 4.42 10.58
CA MET A 85 18.26 3.25 11.45
C MET A 85 17.22 2.22 11.01
N GLU A 86 17.56 0.94 11.17
CA GLU A 86 16.66 -0.16 10.86
C GLU A 86 15.48 -0.19 11.85
N ILE A 87 14.29 -0.47 11.32
CA ILE A 87 13.09 -0.81 12.06
C ILE A 87 12.84 -2.30 11.82
N SER A 88 12.76 -3.06 12.91
CA SER A 88 12.58 -4.52 12.85
C SER A 88 11.27 -4.89 12.17
N ALA A 89 11.31 -5.90 11.30
CA ALA A 89 10.11 -6.42 10.64
C ALA A 89 9.11 -6.96 11.68
N GLY A 90 7.84 -6.58 11.56
CA GLY A 90 6.80 -6.97 12.50
C GLY A 90 6.83 -6.21 13.84
N SER A 91 7.69 -5.20 14.01
CA SER A 91 7.62 -4.31 15.17
C SER A 91 6.33 -3.48 15.13
N GLU A 92 5.92 -2.95 16.28
CA GLU A 92 4.76 -2.07 16.37
C GLU A 92 4.88 -0.89 15.38
N GLU A 93 6.05 -0.28 15.28
CA GLU A 93 6.30 0.85 14.38
C GLU A 93 6.20 0.46 12.90
N GLU A 94 6.77 -0.67 12.48
CA GLU A 94 6.69 -1.12 11.09
C GLU A 94 5.23 -1.44 10.70
N VAL A 95 4.51 -2.15 11.56
CA VAL A 95 3.11 -2.50 11.31
C VAL A 95 2.23 -1.26 11.30
N GLU A 96 2.44 -0.30 12.23
CA GLU A 96 1.71 0.95 12.28
C GLU A 96 1.94 1.81 11.03
N ILE A 97 3.19 1.94 10.57
CA ILE A 97 3.50 2.66 9.33
C ILE A 97 2.69 2.08 8.17
N ARG A 98 2.72 0.76 8.00
CA ARG A 98 2.05 0.07 6.88
C ARG A 98 0.54 0.17 6.95
N ALA A 99 -0.04 -0.12 8.12
CA ALA A 99 -1.48 -0.06 8.33
C ALA A 99 -2.02 1.37 8.21
N CYS A 100 -1.34 2.37 8.79
CA CYS A 100 -1.74 3.77 8.67
C CYS A 100 -1.64 4.27 7.23
N THR A 101 -0.67 3.78 6.46
CA THR A 101 -0.56 4.14 5.04
C THR A 101 -1.76 3.63 4.25
N ILE A 102 -2.13 2.35 4.42
CA ILE A 102 -3.33 1.79 3.80
C ILE A 102 -4.55 2.63 4.16
N TYR A 103 -4.77 2.84 5.47
CA TYR A 103 -5.92 3.58 5.96
C TYR A 103 -5.97 5.02 5.41
N ALA A 104 -4.84 5.73 5.38
CA ALA A 104 -4.76 7.08 4.87
C ALA A 104 -5.14 7.16 3.38
N VAL A 105 -4.66 6.24 2.55
CA VAL A 105 -4.99 6.25 1.12
C VAL A 105 -6.42 5.83 0.85
N GLU A 106 -6.98 4.87 1.60
CA GLU A 106 -8.41 4.55 1.50
C GLU A 106 -9.29 5.76 1.84
N ASN A 107 -8.92 6.56 2.85
CA ASN A 107 -9.59 7.82 3.14
C ASN A 107 -9.44 8.85 2.02
N ILE A 108 -8.26 8.95 1.40
CA ILE A 108 -8.03 9.83 0.23
C ILE A 108 -8.93 9.37 -0.94
N LYS A 109 -8.99 8.08 -1.22
CA LYS A 109 -9.86 7.49 -2.26
C LYS A 109 -11.32 7.87 -2.03
N ASP A 110 -11.83 7.69 -0.81
CA ASP A 110 -13.20 8.05 -0.46
C ASP A 110 -13.50 9.54 -0.65
N LEU A 111 -12.57 10.41 -0.25
CA LEU A 111 -12.69 11.85 -0.43
C LEU A 111 -12.68 12.25 -1.91
N LEU A 112 -11.84 11.62 -2.73
CA LEU A 112 -11.78 11.83 -4.17
C LEU A 112 -13.07 11.36 -4.84
N SER A 113 -13.55 10.14 -4.54
CA SER A 113 -14.81 9.61 -5.07
C SER A 113 -16.00 10.53 -4.75
N LYS A 114 -16.06 11.08 -3.53
CA LYS A 114 -17.10 12.06 -3.14
C LYS A 114 -17.01 13.39 -3.89
N LYS A 115 -15.81 13.81 -4.30
CA LYS A 115 -15.61 15.03 -5.11
C LYS A 115 -15.94 14.79 -6.58
N VAL A 116 -15.53 13.66 -7.13
CA VAL A 116 -15.77 13.25 -8.53
C VAL A 116 -17.27 13.04 -8.78
N GLY A 117 -17.98 12.37 -7.87
CA GLY A 117 -19.43 12.14 -7.98
C GLY A 117 -20.28 13.40 -8.00
N LYS A 118 -19.74 14.57 -7.61
CA LYS A 118 -20.41 15.87 -7.72
C LYS A 118 -20.26 16.53 -9.09
N GLN A 119 -19.33 16.06 -9.92
CA GLN A 119 -19.10 16.54 -11.28
C GLN A 119 -19.84 15.60 -12.25
N VAL A 120 -20.99 16.07 -12.78
CA VAL A 120 -21.96 15.25 -13.55
C VAL A 120 -21.32 14.49 -14.72
N TYR A 121 -20.27 15.02 -15.34
CA TYR A 121 -19.58 14.41 -16.49
C TYR A 121 -18.59 13.30 -16.11
N VAL A 122 -18.26 13.14 -14.83
CA VAL A 122 -17.16 12.28 -14.35
C VAL A 122 -17.66 11.15 -13.43
N ALA A 123 -18.98 11.04 -13.22
CA ALA A 123 -19.61 10.13 -12.27
C ALA A 123 -19.39 8.62 -12.54
N LEU A 124 -18.82 8.26 -13.69
CA LEU A 124 -18.48 6.88 -14.06
C LEU A 124 -17.02 6.50 -13.75
N ILE A 125 -16.18 7.44 -13.31
CA ILE A 125 -14.78 7.14 -12.97
C ILE A 125 -14.70 6.63 -11.54
N GLN A 126 -14.47 5.34 -11.39
CA GLN A 126 -14.10 4.73 -10.12
C GLN A 126 -12.60 4.97 -9.86
N VAL A 127 -12.27 5.62 -8.74
CA VAL A 127 -10.87 5.78 -8.30
C VAL A 127 -10.42 4.45 -7.68
N LEU A 128 -9.36 3.83 -8.20
CA LEU A 128 -8.81 2.59 -7.66
C LEU A 128 -7.59 2.86 -6.77
N SER A 129 -7.43 2.07 -5.71
CA SER A 129 -6.26 2.20 -4.82
C SER A 129 -4.96 1.84 -5.54
N VAL A 130 -4.99 0.92 -6.51
CA VAL A 130 -3.84 0.57 -7.37
C VAL A 130 -3.36 1.77 -8.18
N GLU A 131 -4.26 2.62 -8.69
CA GLU A 131 -3.88 3.80 -9.46
C GLU A 131 -3.27 4.88 -8.55
N LEU A 132 -3.83 5.06 -7.34
CA LEU A 132 -3.27 5.94 -6.33
C LEU A 132 -1.89 5.47 -5.85
N ASP A 133 -1.70 4.16 -5.71
CA ASP A 133 -0.43 3.54 -5.37
C ASP A 133 0.64 3.87 -6.41
N LEU A 134 0.38 3.55 -7.69
CA LEU A 134 1.29 3.83 -8.80
C LEU A 134 1.66 5.32 -8.87
N TRP A 135 0.68 6.21 -8.67
CA TRP A 135 0.91 7.64 -8.66
C TRP A 135 1.79 8.08 -7.48
N LEU A 136 1.43 7.72 -6.23
CA LEU A 136 2.21 8.07 -5.04
C LEU A 136 3.63 7.49 -5.10
N TRP A 137 3.76 6.25 -5.54
CA TRP A 137 5.03 5.57 -5.71
C TRP A 137 5.91 6.29 -6.74
N SER A 138 5.35 6.69 -7.89
CA SER A 138 6.08 7.44 -8.93
C SER A 138 6.63 8.79 -8.43
N VAL A 139 5.86 9.48 -7.58
CA VAL A 139 6.29 10.72 -6.92
C VAL A 139 7.46 10.43 -5.98
N GLY A 140 7.37 9.35 -5.21
CA GLY A 140 8.38 8.98 -4.21
C GLY A 140 9.72 8.57 -4.83
N VAL A 141 9.71 7.70 -5.84
CA VAL A 141 10.96 7.27 -6.50
C VAL A 141 11.67 8.39 -7.24
N SER A 142 10.94 9.43 -7.65
CA SER A 142 11.49 10.62 -8.28
C SER A 142 12.13 11.58 -7.26
N CYS A 143 11.89 11.39 -5.95
CA CYS A 143 12.38 12.25 -4.87
C CYS A 143 13.63 11.65 -4.21
N GLN A 144 14.83 12.06 -4.64
CA GLN A 144 16.11 11.53 -4.13
C GLN A 144 16.35 11.81 -2.62
N SER A 145 15.73 12.86 -2.07
CA SER A 145 15.87 13.24 -0.66
C SER A 145 14.86 12.54 0.26
N LEU A 146 13.98 11.70 -0.30
CA LEU A 146 12.91 11.04 0.45
C LEU A 146 13.48 10.13 1.54
N ARG A 147 13.11 10.38 2.78
CA ARG A 147 13.48 9.54 3.94
C ARG A 147 12.35 8.57 4.25
N HIS A 148 12.65 7.28 4.09
CA HIS A 148 11.73 6.19 4.34
C HIS A 148 12.25 5.25 5.43
N HIS A 149 11.35 4.47 6.04
CA HIS A 149 11.74 3.43 6.97
C HIS A 149 12.60 2.37 6.26
N ARG A 150 13.48 1.72 7.02
CA ARG A 150 14.33 0.64 6.53
C ARG A 150 14.01 -0.61 7.33
N THR A 151 13.48 -1.62 6.65
CA THR A 151 13.11 -2.89 7.27
C THR A 151 13.61 -4.02 6.39
N LEU A 152 14.37 -4.94 6.98
CA LEU A 152 14.80 -6.15 6.29
C LEU A 152 13.69 -7.20 6.38
N SER A 153 13.06 -7.52 5.26
CA SER A 153 12.00 -8.54 5.20
C SER A 153 11.80 -9.09 3.78
N ILE A 154 11.24 -10.28 3.68
CA ILE A 154 10.91 -10.96 2.41
C ILE A 154 9.68 -10.38 1.69
N PHE A 155 8.97 -9.46 2.36
CA PHE A 155 7.76 -8.82 1.83
C PHE A 155 8.06 -7.51 1.09
N TYR A 156 9.25 -6.93 1.28
CA TYR A 156 9.66 -5.70 0.60
C TYR A 156 10.26 -5.95 -0.77
#